data_AF-A0A928E6Z6-F1
#
_entry.id   AF-A0A928E6Z6-F1
#
_cell.length_a   1.000
_cell.length_b   1.000
_cell.length_c   1.000
_cell.angle_alpha   90.00
_cell.angle_beta   90.00
_cell.angle_gamma   90.00
#
_symmetry.space_group_name_H-M   'P 1'
#
loop_
_entity.id
_entity.type
_entity.pdbx_description
1 polymer ?
#
loop_
_entity_poly.entity_id
_entity_poly.type
_entity_poly.pdbx_seq_one_letter_code
_entity_poly.pdbx_strand_id
1 'polypeptide(L)'
;MENYKKSYDAATRKLLSQAAEIDRVSLSQFDAQYTLHDIVYVLRNLYADEKFRRKFVGQATFRGFVPWTKGFCALSSICIYELYGGGDVWEPSAIKLGAWEHAPVVYLQNKFTNMPFDTTGDQFAPLVVPYHVGEPINKRMRDMKTPNKAEFIKRVKHELDRR
;
A
#
# COMPACT_ATOMS: atom_id res chain seq x y z
N MET A 1 -17.13 12.02 12.07
CA MET A 1 -16.00 11.18 12.53
C MET A 1 -16.34 9.71 12.59
N GLU A 2 -17.48 9.30 13.16
CA GLU A 2 -17.86 7.87 13.26
C GLU A 2 -17.99 7.15 11.90
N ASN A 3 -18.56 7.80 10.89
CA ASN A 3 -18.68 7.22 9.55
C ASN A 3 -17.32 6.97 8.89
N TYR A 4 -16.35 7.88 9.07
CA TYR A 4 -15.00 7.72 8.53
C TYR A 4 -14.28 6.53 9.17
N LYS A 5 -14.34 6.40 10.51
CA LYS A 5 -13.73 5.26 11.22
C LYS A 5 -14.34 3.94 10.77
N LYS A 6 -15.67 3.86 10.67
CA LYS A 6 -16.36 2.65 10.19
C LYS A 6 -15.96 2.29 8.76
N SER A 7 -15.90 3.26 7.85
CA SER A 7 -15.41 3.04 6.48
C SER A 7 -13.95 2.61 6.44
N TYR A 8 -13.10 3.21 7.27
CA TYR A 8 -11.68 2.85 7.40
C TYR A 8 -11.48 1.42 7.89
N ASP A 9 -12.24 1.00 8.90
CA ASP A 9 -12.17 -0.35 9.45
C ASP A 9 -12.70 -1.38 8.45
N ALA A 10 -13.77 -1.07 7.72
CA ALA A 10 -14.29 -1.92 6.65
C ALA A 10 -13.30 -2.09 5.50
N ALA A 11 -12.67 -0.98 5.06
CA ALA A 11 -11.59 -0.99 4.09
C ALA A 11 -10.43 -1.88 4.54
N THR A 12 -10.00 -1.68 5.78
CA THR A 12 -8.89 -2.45 6.37
C THR A 12 -9.20 -3.94 6.40
N ARG A 13 -10.41 -4.35 6.81
CA ARG A 13 -10.81 -5.77 6.77
C ARG A 13 -10.76 -6.36 5.35
N LYS A 14 -11.18 -5.59 4.34
CA LYS A 14 -11.11 -6.03 2.93
C LYS A 14 -9.65 -6.24 2.50
N LEU A 15 -8.72 -5.34 2.83
CA LEU A 15 -7.29 -5.54 2.54
C LEU A 15 -6.72 -6.77 3.22
N LEU A 16 -7.03 -6.96 4.49
CA LEU A 16 -6.51 -8.10 5.23
C LEU A 16 -6.99 -9.42 4.61
N SER A 17 -8.25 -9.49 4.17
CA SER A 17 -8.76 -10.65 3.43
C SER A 17 -8.04 -10.87 2.10
N GLN A 18 -7.78 -9.80 1.33
CA GLN A 18 -7.04 -9.88 0.08
C GLN A 18 -5.58 -10.30 0.30
N ALA A 19 -4.94 -9.77 1.34
CA ALA A 19 -3.59 -10.12 1.73
C ALA A 19 -3.48 -11.60 2.11
N ALA A 20 -4.43 -12.10 2.90
CA ALA A 20 -4.49 -13.52 3.29
C ALA A 20 -4.77 -14.46 2.10
N GLU A 21 -5.47 -14.00 1.07
CA GLU A 21 -5.64 -14.75 -0.18
C GLU A 21 -4.32 -14.85 -0.96
N ILE A 22 -3.59 -13.74 -1.08
CA ILE A 22 -2.27 -13.72 -1.70
C ILE A 22 -1.27 -14.57 -0.92
N ASP A 23 -1.29 -14.50 0.42
CA ASP A 23 -0.44 -15.32 1.29
C ASP A 23 -0.64 -16.82 1.04
N ARG A 24 -1.89 -17.28 0.94
CA ARG A 24 -2.21 -18.69 0.69
C ARG A 24 -1.59 -19.25 -0.59
N VAL A 25 -1.43 -18.42 -1.62
CA VAL A 25 -0.83 -18.82 -2.90
C VAL A 25 0.68 -18.61 -2.87
N SER A 26 1.13 -17.43 -2.45
CA SER A 26 2.51 -16.98 -2.63
C SER A 26 3.48 -17.60 -1.63
N LEU A 27 3.07 -17.89 -0.40
CA LEU A 27 3.95 -18.49 0.62
C LEU A 27 4.36 -19.94 0.31
N SER A 28 3.70 -20.58 -0.66
CA SER A 28 4.17 -21.87 -1.20
C SER A 28 5.38 -21.73 -2.12
N GLN A 29 5.70 -20.51 -2.56
CA GLN A 29 6.72 -20.23 -3.59
C GLN A 29 8.00 -19.61 -3.01
N PHE A 30 7.96 -19.06 -1.78
CA PHE A 30 9.12 -18.47 -1.12
C PHE A 30 8.95 -18.43 0.41
N ASP A 31 10.08 -18.32 1.12
CA ASP A 31 10.09 -18.13 2.57
C ASP A 31 10.04 -16.63 2.92
N ALA A 32 9.04 -16.23 3.71
CA ALA A 32 8.79 -14.84 4.06
C ALA A 32 8.99 -14.63 5.56
N GLN A 33 9.83 -13.65 5.94
CA GLN A 33 9.99 -13.28 7.35
C GLN A 33 8.68 -12.78 7.97
N TYR A 34 7.84 -12.10 7.18
CA TYR A 34 6.54 -11.59 7.60
C TYR A 34 5.48 -11.95 6.56
N THR A 35 4.26 -12.24 7.00
CA THR A 35 3.12 -12.45 6.08
C THR A 35 2.66 -11.12 5.47
N LEU A 36 2.05 -11.16 4.29
CA LEU A 36 1.47 -9.96 3.68
C LEU A 36 0.35 -9.42 4.57
N HIS A 37 -0.44 -10.30 5.17
CA HIS A 37 -1.47 -9.95 6.14
C HIS A 37 -0.92 -9.09 7.29
N ASP A 38 0.19 -9.48 7.91
CA ASP A 38 0.77 -8.74 9.02
C ASP A 38 1.38 -7.40 8.60
N ILE A 39 2.06 -7.37 7.45
CA ILE A 39 2.59 -6.12 6.87
C ILE A 39 1.43 -5.13 6.66
N VAL A 40 0.34 -5.59 6.05
CA VAL A 40 -0.85 -4.76 5.76
C VAL A 40 -1.50 -4.30 7.05
N TYR A 41 -1.66 -5.18 8.03
CA TYR A 41 -2.22 -4.82 9.34
C TYR A 41 -1.43 -3.68 9.99
N VAL A 42 -0.09 -3.80 10.03
CA VAL A 42 0.79 -2.78 10.61
C VAL A 42 0.69 -1.47 9.83
N LEU A 43 0.76 -1.52 8.49
CA LEU A 43 0.63 -0.34 7.63
C LEU A 43 -0.68 0.40 7.87
N ARG A 44 -1.80 -0.33 8.01
CA ARG A 44 -3.13 0.24 8.24
C ARG A 44 -3.28 0.78 9.66
N ASN A 45 -2.70 0.16 10.67
CA ASN A 45 -2.72 0.72 12.02
C ASN A 45 -1.87 1.99 12.13
N LEU A 46 -0.67 1.99 11.55
CA LEU A 46 0.18 3.17 11.50
C LEU A 46 -0.49 4.30 10.72
N TYR A 47 -1.11 4.01 9.58
CA TYR A 47 -1.84 5.02 8.83
C TYR A 47 -3.07 5.55 9.57
N ALA A 48 -3.65 4.82 10.52
CA ALA A 48 -4.72 5.33 11.38
C ALA A 48 -4.24 6.38 12.40
N ASP A 49 -2.95 6.39 12.75
CA ASP A 49 -2.33 7.39 13.62
C ASP A 49 -2.06 8.70 12.86
N GLU A 50 -2.63 9.80 13.36
CA GLU A 50 -2.44 11.14 12.79
C GLU A 50 -0.99 11.61 12.83
N LYS A 51 -0.25 11.32 13.91
CA LYS A 51 1.15 11.74 14.05
C LYS A 51 2.00 11.04 13.00
N PHE A 52 1.76 9.75 12.79
CA PHE A 52 2.41 8.98 11.74
C PHE A 52 2.11 9.54 10.35
N ARG A 53 0.82 9.73 10.01
CA ARG A 53 0.42 10.31 8.71
C ARG A 53 1.10 11.65 8.47
N ARG A 54 1.07 12.55 9.46
CA ARG A 54 1.65 13.88 9.36
C ARG A 54 3.16 13.81 9.07
N LYS A 55 3.88 12.89 9.72
CA LYS A 55 5.33 12.74 9.56
C LYS A 55 5.73 12.17 8.18
N PHE A 56 5.05 11.11 7.75
CA PHE A 56 5.48 10.36 6.56
C PHE A 56 4.81 10.80 5.27
N VAL A 57 3.63 11.43 5.38
CA VAL A 57 2.79 11.70 4.22
C VAL A 57 2.24 13.14 4.19
N GLY A 58 2.40 13.90 5.27
CA GLY A 58 2.04 15.30 5.37
C GLY A 58 0.56 15.56 5.67
N GLN A 59 0.19 16.85 5.74
CA GLN A 59 -1.18 17.33 5.83
C GLN A 59 -1.56 17.99 4.50
N ALA A 60 -2.01 17.22 3.52
CA ALA A 60 -2.64 17.78 2.34
C ALA A 60 -4.12 17.42 2.38
N THR A 61 -4.97 18.44 2.49
CA THR A 61 -6.39 18.32 2.17
C THR A 61 -6.54 18.48 0.66
N PHE A 62 -7.40 17.68 0.03
CA PHE A 62 -7.78 17.87 -1.37
C PHE A 62 -9.26 18.25 -1.42
N ARG A 63 -9.55 19.52 -1.72
CA ARG A 63 -10.91 20.05 -1.90
C ARG A 63 -11.90 19.70 -0.76
N GLY A 64 -11.50 19.90 0.50
CA GLY A 64 -12.36 19.67 1.67
C GLY A 64 -12.58 18.19 2.03
N PHE A 65 -12.02 17.26 1.25
CA PHE A 65 -11.93 15.84 1.56
C PHE A 65 -10.48 15.57 2.02
N VAL A 66 -10.27 14.63 2.95
CA VAL A 66 -8.92 14.12 3.26
C VAL A 66 -8.76 12.70 2.70
N PRO A 67 -8.69 12.50 1.38
CA PRO A 67 -8.31 11.19 0.88
C PRO A 67 -6.89 11.34 0.32
N TRP A 68 -6.02 10.37 0.60
CA TRP A 68 -4.69 10.30 -0.03
C TRP A 68 -3.76 11.44 0.41
N THR A 69 -3.12 11.24 1.55
CA THR A 69 -1.84 11.93 1.74
C THR A 69 -0.91 11.44 0.62
N LYS A 70 -0.36 12.37 -0.17
CA LYS A 70 0.43 12.06 -1.38
C LYS A 70 1.61 11.15 -1.00
N GLY A 71 1.73 10.02 -1.68
CA GLY A 71 2.90 9.15 -1.57
C GLY A 71 2.80 8.00 -0.57
N PHE A 72 1.69 7.85 0.18
CA PHE A 72 1.52 6.65 1.01
C PHE A 72 1.42 5.38 0.15
N CYS A 73 0.75 5.42 -1.01
CA CYS A 73 0.70 4.31 -1.97
C CYS A 73 2.10 3.86 -2.39
N ALA A 74 2.98 4.81 -2.70
CA ALA A 74 4.36 4.51 -3.04
C ALA A 74 5.15 3.96 -1.83
N LEU A 75 5.02 4.56 -0.64
CA LEU A 75 5.72 4.09 0.56
C LEU A 75 5.28 2.68 0.97
N SER A 76 3.98 2.39 0.94
CA SER A 76 3.43 1.08 1.29
C SER A 76 3.79 0.03 0.25
N SER A 77 3.70 0.33 -1.06
CA SER A 77 4.14 -0.58 -2.11
C SER A 77 5.63 -0.88 -2.03
N ILE A 78 6.48 0.11 -1.75
CA ILE A 78 7.91 -0.14 -1.54
C ILE A 78 8.14 -1.03 -0.31
N CYS A 79 7.45 -0.74 0.79
CA CYS A 79 7.57 -1.52 2.01
C CYS A 79 7.14 -2.98 1.82
N ILE A 80 6.00 -3.22 1.17
CA ILE A 80 5.55 -4.59 0.85
C ILE A 80 6.54 -5.28 -0.09
N TYR A 81 6.98 -4.59 -1.14
CA TYR A 81 7.97 -5.15 -2.07
C TYR A 81 9.24 -5.58 -1.34
N GLU A 82 9.78 -4.75 -0.44
CA GLU A 82 11.02 -5.07 0.28
C GLU A 82 10.85 -6.16 1.35
N LEU A 83 9.67 -6.28 1.95
CA LEU A 83 9.43 -7.22 3.06
C LEU A 83 8.77 -8.53 2.65
N TYR A 84 8.24 -8.62 1.43
CA TYR A 84 7.42 -9.74 0.98
C TYR A 84 7.81 -10.20 -0.43
N GLY A 85 8.98 -10.85 -0.56
CA GLY A 85 9.40 -11.56 -1.76
C GLY A 85 9.77 -10.71 -2.99
N GLY A 86 9.69 -9.37 -2.91
CA GLY A 86 10.25 -8.46 -3.91
C GLY A 86 9.86 -8.78 -5.34
N GLY A 87 10.86 -8.82 -6.21
CA GLY A 87 10.67 -9.03 -7.64
C GLY A 87 10.21 -10.42 -8.01
N ASP A 88 10.25 -11.39 -7.09
CA ASP A 88 9.79 -12.76 -7.34
C ASP A 88 8.27 -12.85 -7.21
N VAL A 89 7.67 -12.01 -6.36
CA VAL A 89 6.23 -11.98 -6.09
C VAL A 89 5.54 -10.84 -6.84
N TRP A 90 6.22 -9.70 -6.99
CA TRP A 90 5.60 -8.46 -7.41
C TRP A 90 6.18 -7.88 -8.70
N GLU A 91 5.28 -7.42 -9.56
CA GLU A 91 5.58 -6.45 -10.60
C GLU A 91 5.08 -5.07 -10.13
N PRO A 92 5.98 -4.09 -9.92
CA PRO A 92 5.55 -2.77 -9.51
C PRO A 92 4.96 -2.00 -10.68
N SER A 93 3.81 -1.35 -10.45
CA SER A 93 3.06 -0.67 -11.49
C SER A 93 2.59 0.71 -11.03
N ALA A 94 2.36 1.61 -11.97
CA ALA A 94 1.84 2.93 -11.68
C ALA A 94 0.83 3.42 -12.72
N ILE A 95 -0.20 4.10 -12.22
CA ILE A 95 -1.05 4.97 -13.02
C ILE A 95 -0.35 6.34 -13.06
N LYS A 96 0.08 6.77 -14.25
CA LYS A 96 0.79 8.04 -14.44
C LYS A 96 -0.18 9.22 -14.34
N LEU A 97 0.37 10.40 -14.04
CA LEU A 97 -0.39 11.65 -14.08
C LEU A 97 -0.99 11.84 -15.48
N GLY A 98 -2.29 12.12 -15.55
CA GLY A 98 -3.02 12.29 -16.82
C GLY A 98 -3.62 11.00 -17.39
N ALA A 99 -3.21 9.82 -16.92
CA ALA A 99 -3.87 8.55 -17.28
C ALA A 99 -5.16 8.31 -16.49
N TRP A 100 -5.33 9.01 -15.37
CA TRP A 100 -6.54 9.02 -14.56
C TRP A 100 -6.76 10.43 -13.97
N GLU A 101 -8.02 10.83 -13.87
CA GLU A 101 -8.43 12.21 -13.54
C GLU A 101 -8.17 12.63 -12.09
N HIS A 102 -7.90 11.68 -11.20
CA HIS A 102 -7.75 11.95 -9.78
C HIS A 102 -6.30 12.14 -9.34
N ALA A 103 -5.50 11.08 -9.37
CA ALA A 103 -4.12 11.14 -8.89
C ALA A 103 -3.29 9.99 -9.47
N PRO A 104 -1.96 10.15 -9.57
CA PRO A 104 -1.11 9.01 -9.82
C PRO A 104 -1.19 8.02 -8.66
N VAL A 105 -1.20 6.73 -8.99
CA VAL A 105 -1.22 5.62 -8.01
C VAL A 105 -0.03 4.73 -8.28
N VAL A 106 0.67 4.33 -7.22
CA VAL A 106 1.70 3.28 -7.26
C VAL A 106 1.12 2.07 -6.55
N TYR A 107 1.22 0.90 -7.16
CA TYR A 107 0.68 -0.34 -6.64
C TYR A 107 1.59 -1.51 -7.02
N LEU A 108 1.30 -2.69 -6.47
CA LEU A 108 2.00 -3.92 -6.81
C LEU A 108 1.05 -4.86 -7.54
N GLN A 109 1.49 -5.41 -8.65
CA GLN A 109 0.81 -6.48 -9.37
C GLN A 109 1.37 -7.81 -8.90
N ASN A 110 0.53 -8.69 -8.34
CA ASN A 110 0.99 -10.02 -7.93
C ASN A 110 1.23 -10.89 -9.17
N LYS A 111 2.43 -11.47 -9.30
CA LYS A 111 2.83 -12.27 -10.47
C LYS A 111 2.14 -13.64 -10.55
N PHE A 112 1.66 -14.17 -9.43
CA PHE A 112 1.02 -15.50 -9.38
C PHE A 112 -0.48 -15.43 -9.64
N THR A 113 -1.16 -14.41 -9.12
CA THR A 113 -2.62 -14.26 -9.23
C THR A 113 -3.04 -13.23 -10.27
N ASN A 114 -2.11 -12.44 -10.79
CA ASN A 114 -2.38 -11.28 -11.64
C ASN A 114 -3.40 -10.30 -11.01
N MET A 115 -3.38 -10.18 -9.68
CA MET A 115 -4.22 -9.23 -8.94
C MET A 115 -3.42 -7.96 -8.56
N PRO A 116 -3.99 -6.76 -8.76
CA PRO A 116 -3.40 -5.54 -8.22
C PRO A 116 -3.57 -5.49 -6.70
N PHE A 117 -2.54 -5.01 -6.01
CA PHE A 117 -2.49 -4.86 -4.56
C PHE A 117 -2.02 -3.45 -4.19
N ASP A 118 -2.90 -2.72 -3.52
CA ASP A 118 -2.67 -1.37 -2.99
C ASP A 118 -3.35 -1.25 -1.62
N THR A 119 -2.61 -0.78 -0.63
CA THR A 119 -3.10 -0.59 0.75
C THR A 119 -3.84 0.72 0.96
N THR A 120 -3.93 1.54 -0.09
CA THR A 120 -4.44 2.91 -0.05
C THR A 120 -5.71 3.08 -0.88
N GLY A 121 -5.83 2.31 -1.98
CA GLY A 121 -6.84 2.25 -3.05
C GLY A 121 -8.33 2.12 -2.68
N ASP A 122 -9.16 1.73 -3.66
CA ASP A 122 -10.62 1.37 -3.82
C ASP A 122 -11.59 1.26 -2.64
N GLN A 123 -11.12 1.44 -1.43
CA GLN A 123 -11.76 1.03 -0.20
C GLN A 123 -12.28 2.24 0.59
N PHE A 124 -11.85 3.43 0.19
CA PHE A 124 -12.40 4.71 0.64
C PHE A 124 -13.30 5.28 -0.46
N ALA A 125 -14.44 4.59 -0.66
CA ALA A 125 -15.50 4.94 -1.61
C ALA A 125 -15.78 6.44 -1.74
N PRO A 126 -16.21 6.94 -2.92
CA PRO A 126 -16.69 6.17 -4.08
C PRO A 126 -15.66 5.96 -5.21
N LEU A 127 -14.37 6.14 -4.95
CA LEU A 127 -13.34 6.06 -5.98
C LEU A 127 -12.94 4.62 -6.26
N VAL A 128 -13.05 4.19 -7.52
CA VAL A 128 -12.47 2.95 -8.03
C VAL A 128 -11.23 3.31 -8.84
N VAL A 129 -10.08 2.83 -8.42
CA VAL A 129 -8.79 2.99 -9.09
C VAL A 129 -8.79 2.10 -10.33
N PRO A 130 -8.59 2.67 -11.53
CA PRO A 130 -8.57 1.92 -12.77
C PRO A 130 -7.22 1.22 -12.95
N TYR A 131 -6.92 0.16 -12.20
CA TYR A 131 -5.62 -0.54 -12.30
C TYR A 131 -5.30 -1.05 -13.72
N HIS A 132 -6.31 -1.22 -14.57
CA HIS A 132 -6.13 -1.60 -15.98
C HIS A 132 -5.44 -0.54 -16.85
N VAL A 133 -5.40 0.74 -16.42
CA VAL A 133 -4.62 1.78 -17.11
C VAL A 133 -3.21 1.95 -16.54
N GLY A 134 -2.84 1.17 -15.53
CA GLY A 134 -1.51 1.21 -14.95
C GLY A 134 -0.49 0.49 -15.82
N GLU A 135 0.73 1.00 -15.80
CA GLU A 135 1.86 0.43 -16.55
C GLU A 135 2.96 -0.01 -15.58
N PRO A 136 3.73 -1.06 -15.92
CA PRO A 136 4.89 -1.46 -15.14
C PRO A 136 5.90 -0.31 -14.96
N ILE A 137 6.48 -0.23 -13.79
CA ILE A 137 7.53 0.75 -13.47
C ILE A 137 8.87 0.17 -13.90
N ASN A 138 9.48 0.74 -14.94
CA ASN A 138 10.81 0.34 -15.43
C ASN A 138 11.97 0.67 -14.47
N LYS A 139 11.68 1.29 -13.34
CA LYS A 139 12.65 1.63 -12.29
C LYS A 139 12.54 0.64 -11.14
N ARG A 140 13.67 0.21 -10.58
CA ARG A 140 13.68 -0.65 -9.37
C ARG A 140 12.94 0.06 -8.23
N MET A 141 12.07 -0.65 -7.52
CA MET A 141 11.29 -0.09 -6.40
C MET A 141 12.16 0.58 -5.34
N ARG A 142 13.27 -0.06 -4.98
CA ARG A 142 14.24 0.48 -4.04
C ARG A 142 14.85 1.82 -4.48
N ASP A 143 14.83 2.15 -5.79
CA ASP A 143 15.38 3.39 -6.33
C ASP A 143 14.29 4.48 -6.47
N MET A 144 13.03 4.18 -6.16
CA MET A 144 11.97 5.19 -6.12
C MET A 144 12.29 6.25 -5.05
N LYS A 145 12.14 7.52 -5.46
CA LYS A 145 12.38 8.68 -4.60
C LYS A 145 11.10 8.96 -3.81
N THR A 146 11.04 8.43 -2.60
CA THR A 146 9.99 8.72 -1.62
C THR A 146 10.65 9.29 -0.35
N PRO A 147 10.17 10.43 0.20
CA PRO A 147 10.72 10.99 1.44
C PRO A 147 10.63 9.99 2.59
N ASN A 148 11.63 10.01 3.48
CA ASN A 148 11.64 9.21 4.72
C ASN A 148 11.48 7.69 4.54
N LYS A 149 11.67 7.14 3.34
CA LYS A 149 11.52 5.71 3.02
C LYS A 149 12.21 4.76 4.01
N ALA A 150 13.50 4.98 4.28
CA ALA A 150 14.27 4.11 5.16
C ALA A 150 13.73 4.14 6.59
N GLU A 151 13.36 5.33 7.08
CA GLU A 151 12.77 5.49 8.41
C GLU A 151 11.36 4.86 8.48
N PHE A 152 10.57 5.00 7.43
CA PHE A 152 9.24 4.39 7.30
C PHE A 152 9.33 2.87 7.41
N ILE A 153 10.19 2.25 6.59
CA ILE A 153 10.38 0.79 6.59
C ILE A 153 10.91 0.32 7.94
N LYS A 154 11.89 1.03 8.52
CA LYS A 154 12.40 0.74 9.87
C LYS A 154 11.28 0.77 10.92
N ARG A 155 10.38 1.75 10.84
CA ARG A 155 9.24 1.85 11.76
C ARG A 155 8.26 0.70 11.57
N VAL A 156 7.93 0.32 10.33
CA VAL A 156 7.06 -0.83 10.03
C VAL A 156 7.68 -2.13 10.55
N LYS A 157 8.96 -2.39 10.26
CA LYS A 157 9.67 -3.57 10.78
C LYS A 157 9.65 -3.63 12.31
N HIS A 158 9.89 -2.50 12.98
CA HIS A 158 9.83 -2.46 14.44
C HIS A 158 8.46 -2.86 15.00
N GLU A 159 7.37 -2.46 14.35
CA GLU A 159 6.02 -2.89 14.78
C GLU A 159 5.73 -4.35 14.44
N LEU A 160 6.28 -4.86 13.32
CA LEU A 160 6.19 -6.28 12.96
C LEU A 160 6.96 -7.17 13.93
N ASP A 161 8.19 -6.80 14.31
CA ASP A 161 9.03 -7.56 15.23
C ASP A 161 8.49 -7.62 16.67
N ARG A 162 7.52 -6.76 17.00
CA ARG A 162 6.86 -6.73 18.32
C ARG A 162 5.60 -7.61 18.38
N ARG A 163 5.15 -8.13 17.25
CA ARG A 163 3.98 -9.02 17.14
C ARG A 163 4.42 -10.47 17.27
#